data_AF-A0A554KV51-F1
#
_entry.id   AF-A0A554KV51-F1
#
_cell.length_a   1.000
_cell.length_b   1.000
_cell.length_c   1.000
_cell.angle_alpha   90.00
_cell.angle_beta   90.00
_cell.angle_gamma   90.00
#
_symmetry.space_group_name_H-M   'P 1'
#
loop_
_entity.id
_entity.type
_entity.pdbx_description
1 polymer ?
#
loop_
_entity_poly.entity_id
_entity_poly.type
_entity_poly.pdbx_seq_one_letter_code
_entity_poly.pdbx_strand_id
1 'polypeptide(L)'
;MEKIEKVVKVLGGKVGKNVEMGKKPLAYQIKKAGEGHYLQMLVELPGRAVVELVKKLNVEKELLRHLLVKIQDSGSKIQLT
;
A
#
# COMPACT_ATOMS: atom_id res chain seq x y z
N MET A 1 10.27 2.21 0.65
CA MET A 1 9.53 1.09 0.02
C MET A 1 9.91 -0.27 0.59
N GLU A 2 11.21 -0.58 0.72
CA GLU A 2 11.69 -1.89 1.19
C GLU A 2 11.05 -2.40 2.49
N LYS A 3 10.69 -1.49 3.42
CA LYS A 3 10.10 -1.85 4.71
C LYS A 3 8.76 -2.59 4.55
N ILE A 4 7.90 -2.10 3.65
CA ILE A 4 6.56 -2.68 3.43
C ILE A 4 6.69 -4.02 2.70
N GLU A 5 7.58 -4.12 1.71
CA GLU A 5 7.85 -5.36 0.99
C GLU A 5 8.38 -6.46 1.90
N LYS A 6 9.29 -6.12 2.82
CA LYS A 6 9.79 -7.04 3.85
C LYS A 6 8.65 -7.55 4.72
N VAL A 7 7.75 -6.67 5.17
CA VAL A 7 6.59 -7.07 5.97
C VAL A 7 5.68 -8.03 5.19
N VAL A 8 5.40 -7.76 3.91
CA VAL A 8 4.58 -8.63 3.07
C VAL A 8 5.22 -10.01 2.90
N LYS A 9 6.54 -10.07 2.65
CA LYS A 9 7.28 -11.35 2.54
C LYS A 9 7.27 -12.14 3.85
N VAL A 10 7.45 -11.48 5.00
CA VAL A 10 7.40 -12.11 6.33
C VAL A 10 6.02 -12.73 6.60
N LEU A 11 4.96 -12.13 6.10
CA LEU A 11 3.59 -12.62 6.25
C LEU A 11 3.22 -13.72 5.22
N GLY A 12 4.20 -14.24 4.47
CA GLY A 12 3.99 -15.29 3.47
C GLY A 12 3.31 -14.79 2.19
N GLY A 13 3.28 -13.48 1.96
CA GLY A 13 2.75 -12.88 0.74
C GLY A 13 3.81 -12.68 -0.34
N LYS A 14 3.35 -12.57 -1.59
CA LYS A 14 4.18 -12.17 -2.73
C LYS A 14 3.89 -10.72 -3.10
N VAL A 15 4.96 -9.99 -3.41
CA VAL A 15 4.85 -8.63 -3.97
C VAL A 15 4.90 -8.76 -5.48
N GLY A 16 3.86 -8.27 -6.15
CA GLY A 16 3.74 -8.22 -7.59
C GLY A 16 4.25 -6.88 -8.13
N LYS A 17 3.42 -6.21 -8.93
CA LYS A 17 3.77 -4.94 -9.56
C LYS A 17 3.77 -3.78 -8.54
N ASN A 18 4.82 -2.99 -8.57
CA ASN A 18 4.93 -1.73 -7.84
C ASN A 18 4.88 -0.56 -8.84
N VAL A 19 4.16 0.49 -8.48
CA VAL A 19 4.10 1.75 -9.23
C VAL A 19 4.32 2.89 -8.26
N GLU A 20 5.40 3.63 -8.46
CA GLU A 20 5.68 4.86 -7.75
C GLU A 20 5.02 6.02 -8.47
N MET A 21 4.10 6.71 -7.80
CA MET A 21 3.40 7.87 -8.37
C MET A 21 4.07 9.19 -7.97
N GLY A 22 5.16 9.12 -7.21
CA GLY A 22 5.93 10.26 -6.74
C GLY A 22 5.22 11.08 -5.66
N LYS A 23 5.72 12.29 -5.46
CA LYS A 23 5.22 13.25 -4.47
C LYS A 23 4.03 14.02 -5.05
N LYS A 24 2.91 14.05 -4.33
CA LYS A 24 1.71 14.80 -4.74
C LYS A 24 1.18 15.62 -3.56
N PRO A 25 0.62 16.83 -3.81
CA PRO A 25 -0.06 17.59 -2.78
C PRO A 25 -1.32 16.85 -2.32
N LEU A 26 -1.59 16.89 -1.02
CA LEU A 26 -2.81 16.33 -0.44
C LEU A 26 -3.94 17.36 -0.54
N ALA A 27 -5.17 16.89 -0.73
CA ALA A 27 -6.35 17.77 -0.75
C ALA A 27 -6.56 18.54 0.57
N TYR A 28 -6.09 17.95 1.68
CA TYR A 28 -6.08 18.56 3.01
C TYR A 28 -4.91 17.99 3.81
N GLN A 29 -4.50 18.71 4.85
CA GLN A 29 -3.38 18.27 5.68
C GLN A 29 -3.75 17.02 6.49
N ILE A 30 -2.90 16.00 6.43
CA ILE A 30 -3.01 14.79 7.25
C ILE A 30 -1.81 14.78 8.19
N LYS A 31 -2.06 14.73 9.52
CA LYS A 31 -0.99 14.78 10.53
C LYS A 31 0.00 15.95 10.31
N LYS A 32 -0.51 17.12 9.87
CA LYS A 32 0.26 18.33 9.52
C LYS A 32 1.13 18.23 8.25
N ALA A 33 1.10 17.12 7.52
CA ALA A 33 1.72 17.02 6.20
C ALA A 33 0.73 17.51 5.14
N GLY A 34 1.18 18.39 4.24
CA GLY A 34 0.39 18.89 3.08
C GLY A 34 0.68 18.17 1.77
N GLU A 35 1.67 17.28 1.76
CA GLU A 35 2.14 16.55 0.59
C GLU A 35 2.60 15.15 1.03
N GLY A 36 2.56 14.18 0.11
CA GLY A 36 2.94 12.81 0.41
C GLY A 36 3.40 12.06 -0.82
N HIS A 37 4.18 11.01 -0.60
CA HIS A 37 4.59 10.08 -1.65
C HIS A 37 3.52 9.01 -1.84
N TYR A 38 3.00 8.91 -3.06
CA TYR A 38 1.98 7.93 -3.42
C TYR A 38 2.63 6.70 -4.02
N LEU A 39 2.23 5.54 -3.49
CA LEU A 39 2.76 4.24 -3.82
C LEU A 39 1.61 3.28 -4.05
N GLN A 40 1.62 2.59 -5.18
CA GLN A 40 0.70 1.52 -5.46
C GLN A 40 1.47 0.21 -5.55
N MET A 41 0.99 -0.80 -4.82
CA MET A 41 1.60 -2.11 -4.75
C MET A 41 0.53 -3.18 -4.94
N LEU A 42 0.78 -4.10 -5.85
CA LEU A 42 -0.02 -5.30 -6.00
C LEU A 42 0.59 -6.38 -5.11
N VAL A 43 -0.22 -6.93 -4.20
CA VAL A 43 0.22 -7.94 -3.25
C VAL A 43 -0.70 -9.15 -3.32
N GLU A 44 -0.10 -10.33 -3.30
CA GLU A 44 -0.81 -11.59 -3.13
C GLU A 44 -0.58 -12.05 -1.70
N LEU A 45 -1.64 -12.07 -0.88
CA LEU A 45 -1.57 -12.40 0.53
C LEU A 45 -2.67 -13.41 0.88
N PRO A 46 -2.40 -14.39 1.76
CA PRO A 46 -3.46 -15.23 2.31
C PRO A 46 -4.37 -14.38 3.20
N GLY A 47 -5.67 -14.68 3.22
CA GLY A 47 -6.68 -13.85 3.92
C GLY A 47 -6.38 -13.58 5.39
N ARG A 48 -5.76 -14.54 6.10
CA ARG A 48 -5.35 -14.39 7.51
C ARG A 48 -4.26 -13.32 7.69
N ALA A 49 -3.32 -13.21 6.74
CA ALA A 49 -2.20 -12.26 6.78
C ALA A 49 -2.64 -10.81 6.55
N VAL A 50 -3.80 -10.57 5.93
CA VAL A 50 -4.30 -9.21 5.66
C VAL A 50 -4.53 -8.44 6.95
N VAL A 51 -5.11 -9.08 7.96
CA VAL A 51 -5.39 -8.45 9.26
C VAL A 51 -4.09 -8.07 9.97
N GLU A 52 -3.08 -8.94 9.90
CA GLU A 52 -1.76 -8.67 10.49
C GLU A 52 -1.03 -7.55 9.75
N LEU A 53 -1.14 -7.51 8.42
CA LEU A 53 -0.58 -6.43 7.62
C LEU A 53 -1.19 -5.08 8.01
N VAL A 54 -2.52 -4.98 8.11
CA VAL A 54 -3.21 -3.76 8.55
C VAL A 54 -2.70 -3.29 9.92
N LYS A 55 -2.54 -4.21 10.88
CA LYS A 55 -2.00 -3.89 12.20
C LYS A 55 -0.59 -3.32 12.11
N LYS A 56 0.30 -3.94 11.33
CA LYS A 56 1.67 -3.44 11.14
C LYS A 56 1.70 -2.07 10.44
N LEU A 57 0.86 -1.86 9.42
CA LEU A 57 0.78 -0.57 8.72
C LEU A 57 0.23 0.55 9.60
N ASN A 58 -0.68 0.26 10.55
CA ASN A 58 -1.21 1.24 11.49
C ASN A 58 -0.18 1.73 12.51
N VAL A 59 0.76 0.87 12.92
CA VAL A 59 1.82 1.21 13.89
C VAL A 59 2.93 2.04 13.24
N GLU A 60 3.06 1.96 11.91
CA GLU A 60 4.08 2.69 11.17
C GLU A 60 3.79 4.20 11.13
N LYS A 61 4.67 4.98 11.75
CA LYS A 61 4.48 6.43 11.90
C LYS A 61 4.69 7.19 10.59
N GLU A 62 5.52 6.66 9.70
CA GLU A 62 5.84 7.23 8.39
C GLU A 62 4.66 7.14 7.40
N LEU A 63 3.69 6.25 7.66
CA LEU A 63 2.48 6.13 6.86
C LEU A 63 1.43 7.15 7.31
N LEU A 64 1.11 8.07 6.41
CA LEU A 64 0.02 9.03 6.62
C LEU A 64 -1.36 8.35 6.47
N ARG A 65 -1.51 7.55 5.42
CA ARG A 65 -2.72 6.80 5.08
C ARG A 65 -2.36 5.58 4.23
N HIS A 66 -3.10 4.49 4.39
CA HIS A 66 -3.05 3.34 3.51
C HIS A 66 -4.47 2.90 3.15
N LEU A 67 -4.62 2.23 2.02
CA LEU A 67 -5.87 1.64 1.58
C LEU A 67 -5.57 0.27 1.00
N LEU A 68 -6.24 -0.76 1.53
CA LEU A 68 -6.20 -2.11 0.99
C LEU A 68 -7.49 -2.35 0.23
N VAL A 69 -7.36 -2.70 -1.04
CA VAL A 69 -8.49 -3.00 -1.92
C VAL A 69 -8.38 -4.46 -2.35
N LYS A 70 -9.44 -5.23 -2.12
CA LYS A 70 -9.53 -6.58 -2.66
C LYS A 70 -9.86 -6.46 -4.15
N ILE A 71 -8.96 -6.95 -4.99
CA ILE A 71 -9.19 -7.06 -6.42
C ILE A 71 -10.01 -8.33 -6.65
N GLN A 72 -11.19 -8.21 -7.26
CA GLN A 72 -11.91 -9.36 -7.82
C GLN A 72 -11.39 -9.58 -9.24
N ASP A 73 -11.14 -10.84 -9.60
CA ASP A 73 -10.63 -11.20 -10.92
C ASP A 73 -11.72 -10.90 -11.97
N SER A 74 -11.71 -9.67 -12.45
CA SER A 74 -12.54 -9.16 -13.53
C SER A 74 -11.64 -8.18 -14.26
N GLY A 75 -10.94 -8.74 -15.25
CA GLY A 75 -9.81 -8.12 -15.91
C GLY A 75 -10.06 -6.67 -16.29
N SER A 76 -9.26 -5.77 -15.71
CA SER A 76 -8.91 -4.50 -16.35
C SER A 76 -7.58 -4.06 -15.78
N LYS A 77 -6.61 -3.99 -16.68
CA LYS A 77 -5.29 -3.43 -16.43
C LYS A 77 -5.47 -2.13 -15.64
N ILE A 78 -4.78 -2.01 -14.50
CA ILE A 78 -4.60 -0.69 -13.88
C ILE A 78 -3.57 0.04 -14.75
N GLN A 79 -4.04 0.52 -15.91
CA GLN A 79 -3.38 1.52 -16.73
C GLN A 79 -4.02 2.84 -16.32
N LEU A 80 -3.25 3.70 -15.66
CA LEU A 80 -3.58 5.10 -15.52
C LEU A 80 -2.67 5.85 -16.50
N THR A 81 -3.29 6.39 -17.55
CA THR A 81 -2.76 7.44 -18.41
C THR A 81 -2.51 8.71 -17.60
#